data_AF-A0A3L7N2U7-F1
#
_entry.id   AF-A0A3L7N2U7-F1
#
_cell.length_a   1.000
_cell.length_b   1.000
_cell.length_c   1.000
_cell.angle_alpha   90.00
_cell.angle_beta   90.00
_cell.angle_gamma   90.00
#
_symmetry.space_group_name_H-M   'P 1'
#
loop_
_entity.id
_entity.type
_entity.pdbx_description
1 polymer ?
#
loop_
_entity_poly.entity_id
_entity_poly.type
_entity_poly.pdbx_seq_one_letter_code
_entity_poly.pdbx_strand_id
1 'polypeptide(L)' 'MAYEAIVGRPGVYRVFLEERAEGVYINVFDSANAKEPCKDWLAPHIEGAKLKGKVEYGIQEDDWKQMTNEPWHEPGE' A
#
# COMPACT_ATOMS: atom_id res chain seq x y z
N MET A 1 -9.19 -5.54 5.47
CA MET A 1 -9.26 -5.52 3.99
C MET A 1 -7.97 -4.91 3.46
N ALA A 2 -7.63 -5.13 2.21
CA ALA A 2 -6.43 -4.55 1.63
C ALA A 2 -6.67 -4.01 0.22
N TYR A 3 -5.85 -3.06 -0.19
CA TYR A 3 -5.86 -2.48 -1.53
C TYR A 3 -4.44 -2.34 -2.06
N GLU A 4 -4.24 -2.62 -3.34
CA GLU A 4 -2.96 -2.46 -4.02
C GLU A 4 -3.10 -1.50 -5.20
N ALA A 5 -2.09 -0.68 -5.43
CA ALA A 5 -1.90 0.05 -6.67
C ALA A 5 -0.45 -0.06 -7.15
N ILE A 6 -0.27 -0.40 -8.43
CA ILE A 6 1.04 -0.42 -9.09
C ILE A 6 1.28 0.95 -9.72
N VAL A 7 2.29 1.65 -9.21
CA VAL A 7 2.70 2.97 -9.67
C VAL A 7 3.73 2.86 -10.79
N GLY A 8 4.64 1.89 -10.68
CA GLY A 8 5.63 1.58 -11.74
C GLY A 8 6.66 2.67 -12.02
N ARG A 9 7.04 3.47 -11.01
CA ARG A 9 8.00 4.59 -11.16
C ARG A 9 9.31 4.34 -10.40
N PRO A 10 10.43 4.96 -10.81
CA PRO A 10 11.66 4.91 -10.03
C PRO A 10 11.43 5.39 -8.59
N GLY A 11 11.79 4.55 -7.61
CA GLY A 11 11.65 4.84 -6.18
C GLY A 11 10.27 4.54 -5.57
N VAL A 12 9.24 4.27 -6.38
CA VAL A 12 7.91 3.82 -5.95
C VAL A 12 7.32 2.90 -7.02
N TYR A 13 7.36 1.60 -6.76
CA TYR A 13 6.78 0.59 -7.64
C TYR A 13 5.33 0.28 -7.25
N ARG A 14 5.08 0.01 -5.97
CA ARG A 14 3.78 -0.46 -5.45
C ARG A 14 3.44 0.27 -4.16
N VAL A 15 2.15 0.59 -4.00
CA VAL A 15 1.59 1.01 -2.72
C VAL A 15 0.51 0.01 -2.30
N PHE A 16 0.65 -0.51 -1.09
CA PHE A 16 -0.26 -1.47 -0.49
C PHE A 16 -0.88 -0.88 0.77
N LEU A 17 -2.22 -0.84 0.82
CA LEU A 17 -2.99 -0.39 1.95
C LEU A 17 -3.51 -1.61 2.71
N GLU A 18 -3.24 -1.68 4.01
CA GLU A 18 -3.70 -2.76 4.88
C GLU A 18 -4.53 -2.20 6.03
N GLU A 19 -5.81 -2.57 6.09
CA GLU A 19 -6.68 -2.21 7.22
C GLU A 19 -6.50 -3.19 8.37
N ARG A 20 -6.16 -2.65 9.55
CA ARG A 20 -5.99 -3.33 10.83
C ARG A 20 -6.84 -2.67 11.92
N ALA A 21 -6.80 -3.22 13.14
CA ALA A 21 -7.56 -2.68 14.27
C ALA A 21 -7.16 -1.24 14.65
N GLU A 22 -5.87 -0.91 14.53
CA GLU A 22 -5.32 0.42 14.82
C GLU A 22 -5.51 1.46 13.70
N GLY A 23 -5.91 1.04 12.49
CA GLY A 23 -6.06 1.93 11.33
C GLY A 23 -5.60 1.28 10.03
N VAL A 24 -5.13 2.09 9.08
CA VAL A 24 -4.72 1.65 7.74
C VAL A 24 -3.23 1.90 7.54
N TYR A 25 -2.46 0.82 7.42
CA TYR A 25 -1.05 0.91 7.05
C TYR A 25 -0.90 1.22 5.58
N ILE A 26 -0.10 2.23 5.26
CA ILE A 26 0.31 2.55 3.90
C ILE A 26 1.72 2.03 3.71
N ASN A 27 1.90 1.00 2.89
CA ASN A 27 3.16 0.33 2.66
C ASN A 27 3.66 0.63 1.24
N VAL A 28 4.83 1.21 1.12
CA VAL A 28 5.42 1.61 -0.17
C VAL A 28 6.59 0.70 -0.49
N PHE A 29 6.56 0.08 -1.66
CA PHE A 29 7.62 -0.79 -2.18
C PHE A 29 8.30 -0.09 -3.35
N ASP A 30 9.64 -0.10 -3.36
CA ASP A 30 10.46 0.57 -4.38
C ASP A 30 10.65 -0.25 -5.67
N SER A 31 10.36 -1.55 -5.62
CA SER A 31 10.57 -2.48 -6.73
C SER A 31 9.58 -3.64 -6.70
N ALA A 32 9.44 -4.34 -7.82
CA ALA A 32 8.53 -5.48 -7.97
C ALA A 32 8.89 -6.70 -7.10
N ASN A 33 10.16 -6.81 -6.73
CA ASN A 33 10.69 -7.94 -5.97
C ASN A 33 10.96 -7.57 -4.49
N ALA A 34 10.61 -6.35 -4.07
CA ALA A 34 10.80 -5.93 -2.69
C ALA A 34 9.92 -6.77 -1.75
N LYS A 35 10.55 -7.39 -0.76
CA LYS A 35 9.88 -8.22 0.26
C LYS A 35 9.29 -7.38 1.39
N GLU A 36 9.86 -6.21 1.63
CA GLU A 36 9.48 -5.29 2.70
C GLU A 36 9.24 -3.90 2.12
N PRO A 37 8.35 -3.10 2.73
CA PRO A 37 8.17 -1.72 2.32
C PRO A 37 9.43 -0.90 2.66
N CYS A 38 9.82 -0.01 1.76
CA CYS A 38 10.88 0.96 2.03
C CYS A 38 10.37 2.16 2.86
N LYS A 39 9.04 2.34 2.91
CA LYS A 39 8.35 3.30 3.77
C LYS A 39 7.01 2.74 4.20
N ASP A 40 6.70 2.89 5.48
CA ASP A 40 5.40 2.59 6.04
C ASP A 40 4.94 3.71 6.98
N TRP A 41 3.62 3.93 7.06
CA TRP A 41 3.02 4.77 8.09
C TRP A 41 1.54 4.43 8.27
N LEU A 42 1.01 4.75 9.45
CA LEU A 42 -0.38 4.52 9.82
C LEU A 42 -1.25 5.73 9.46
N ALA A 43 -2.37 5.49 8.81
CA ALA A 43 -3.46 6.42 8.61
C ALA A 43 -4.68 5.98 9.46
N PRO A 44 -5.50 6.91 9.97
CA PRO A 44 -6.62 6.54 10.84
C PRO A 44 -7.76 5.80 10.12
N HIS A 45 -7.94 6.01 8.81
CA HIS A 45 -9.00 5.39 8.01
C HIS A 45 -8.61 5.30 6.53
N ILE A 46 -9.33 4.48 5.77
CA ILE A 46 -9.01 4.12 4.39
C ILE A 46 -9.08 5.31 3.43
N GLU A 47 -10.01 6.25 3.64
CA GLU A 47 -10.14 7.44 2.81
C GLU A 47 -8.90 8.34 2.91
N GLY A 48 -8.36 8.50 4.12
CA GLY A 48 -7.11 9.23 4.36
C GLY A 48 -5.90 8.55 3.71
N ALA A 49 -5.89 7.22 3.72
CA ALA A 49 -4.83 6.44 3.08
C ALA A 49 -4.85 6.58 1.54
N LYS A 50 -6.03 6.44 0.93
CA LYS A 50 -6.22 6.65 -0.51
C LYS A 50 -5.93 8.10 -0.92
N LEU A 51 -6.35 9.08 -0.12
CA LEU A 51 -6.04 10.49 -0.37
C LEU A 51 -4.53 10.74 -0.40
N LYS A 52 -3.78 10.17 0.56
CA LYS A 52 -2.33 10.27 0.56
C LYS A 52 -1.69 9.61 -0.66
N GLY A 53 -2.19 8.44 -1.06
CA GLY A 53 -1.78 7.78 -2.31
C GLY A 53 -1.98 8.64 -3.55
N LYS A 54 -3.10 9.35 -3.63
CA LYS A 54 -3.38 10.31 -4.71
C LYS A 54 -2.42 11.50 -4.69
N VAL A 55 -2.23 12.12 -3.53
CA VAL A 55 -1.41 13.34 -3.38
C VAL A 55 0.09 13.06 -3.59
N GLU A 56 0.62 11.98 -3.03
CA GLU A 56 2.05 11.69 -3.06
C GLU A 56 2.48 10.87 -4.28
N TYR A 57 1.64 9.95 -4.75
CA TYR A 57 2.00 8.97 -5.78
C TYR A 57 1.16 9.10 -7.05
N GLY A 58 0.12 9.95 -7.05
CA GLY A 58 -0.74 10.18 -8.20
C GLY A 58 -1.74 9.05 -8.47
N ILE A 59 -1.95 8.15 -7.50
CA ILE A 59 -2.84 6.98 -7.62
C ILE A 59 -4.29 7.45 -7.63
N GLN A 60 -5.04 7.16 -8.70
CA GLN A 60 -6.46 7.47 -8.78
C GLN A 60 -7.30 6.43 -8.03
N GLU A 61 -8.56 6.76 -7.79
CA GLU A 61 -9.47 5.86 -7.07
C GLU A 61 -9.64 4.51 -7.79
N ASP A 62 -9.75 4.55 -9.12
CA ASP A 62 -9.93 3.37 -9.97
C ASP A 62 -8.64 2.54 -10.15
N ASP A 63 -7.48 3.09 -9.78
CA ASP A 63 -6.21 2.35 -9.84
C ASP A 63 -6.08 1.34 -8.68
N TRP A 64 -6.87 1.51 -7.61
CA TRP A 64 -6.84 0.63 -6.44
C TRP A 64 -7.56 -0.68 -6.73
N LYS A 65 -6.82 -1.78 -6.60
CA LYS A 65 -7.36 -3.14 -6.65
C LYS A 65 -7.57 -3.63 -5.24
N GLN A 66 -8.81 -4.02 -4.92
CA GLN A 66 -9.10 -4.66 -3.64
C GLN A 66 -8.46 -6.05 -3.62
N MET A 67 -7.66 -6.32 -2.59
CA MET A 67 -7.00 -7.59 -2.36
C MET A 67 -7.79 -8.38 -1.32
N THR A 68 -8.09 -9.63 -1.63
CA THR A 68 -8.87 -10.53 -0.75
C THR A 68 -8.02 -11.22 0.30
N ASN A 69 -6.70 -11.30 0.10
CA ASN A 69 -5.68 -11.69 1.07
C ASN A 69 -4.31 -11.56 0.39
N GLU A 70 -3.40 -10.74 0.91
CA GLU A 70 -2.01 -10.73 0.44
C GLU A 70 -1.08 -11.07 1.62
N PRO A 71 -0.35 -12.20 1.57
CA PRO A 71 0.46 -12.70 2.68
C PRO A 71 1.88 -12.11 2.69
N TRP A 72 2.09 -10.84 2.34
CA TRP A 72 3.46 -10.27 2.46
C TRP A 72 3.91 -10.11 3.92
N HIS A 73 2.99 -10.32 4.88
CA HIS A 73 3.25 -10.45 6.31
C HIS A 73 3.44 -11.89 6.78
N GLU A 74 3.56 -12.90 5.90
CA GLU A 74 3.99 -14.21 6.37
C GLU A 74 5.37 -14.04 7.04
N PRO A 75 5.47 -14.25 8.37
CA PRO A 75 6.79 -14.29 9.00
C PRO A 75 7.55 -15.39 8.26
N GLY A 76 8.68 -15.02 7.65
CA GLY A 76 9.57 -16.03 7.06
C GLY A 76 9.82 -17.11 8.10
N GLU A 77 9.55 -18.35 7.72
CA GLU A 77 9.89 -19.54 8.52
C GLU A 77 11.34 -19.52 9.03
#